data_AF-A0A7V5H487-F1
#
_entry.id   AF-A0A7V5H487-F1
#
_cell.length_a   1.000
_cell.length_b   1.000
_cell.length_c   1.000
_cell.angle_alpha   90.00
_cell.angle_beta   90.00
_cell.angle_gamma   90.00
#
_symmetry.space_group_name_H-M   'P 1'
#
loop_
_entity.id
_entity.type
_entity.pdbx_description
1 polymer ?
#
loop_
_entity_poly.entity_id
_entity_poly.type
_entity_poly.pdbx_seq_one_letter_code
_entity_poly.pdbx_strand_id
1 'polypeptide(L)'
;MKKRVLVATGGGDCPGLNAVIRAIVKRAAQEYDWEILGSYQAFNGVLREPMELIPLDEKKVSGIHVKGGTIIGTTNKGGPFAWPVKDKNGKWKTVDRSDELIRKLQYQNIEAVINIGGD
;
A
#
# COMPACT_ATOMS: atom_id res chain seq x y z
N MET A 1 -11.15 2.69 19.00
CA MET A 1 -10.30 3.05 17.83
C MET A 1 -10.90 2.41 16.61
N LYS A 2 -10.85 3.08 15.44
CA LYS A 2 -11.28 2.45 14.18
C LYS A 2 -10.27 1.39 13.76
N LYS A 3 -10.76 0.27 13.23
CA LYS A 3 -9.96 -0.78 12.60
C LYS A 3 -9.41 -0.27 11.27
N ARG A 4 -8.16 -0.59 10.93
CA ARG A 4 -7.55 -0.13 9.67
C ARG A 4 -7.20 -1.28 8.76
N VAL A 5 -7.53 -1.11 7.48
CA VAL A 5 -7.05 -1.97 6.40
C VAL A 5 -6.03 -1.20 5.58
N LEU A 6 -4.90 -1.84 5.30
CA LEU A 6 -3.95 -1.35 4.31
C LEU A 6 -4.26 -1.93 2.94
N VAL A 7 -4.41 -1.07 1.93
CA VAL A 7 -4.48 -1.47 0.53
C VAL A 7 -3.14 -1.18 -0.12
N ALA A 8 -2.58 -2.17 -0.81
CA ALA A 8 -1.34 -2.03 -1.55
C ALA A 8 -1.55 -2.56 -2.98
N THR A 9 -0.98 -1.87 -3.97
CA THR A 9 -0.88 -2.39 -5.34
C THR A 9 0.56 -2.73 -5.66
N GLY A 10 0.82 -4.00 -5.99
CA GLY A 10 2.14 -4.53 -6.30
C GLY A 10 2.22 -5.19 -7.68
N GLY A 11 3.42 -5.26 -8.24
CA GLY A 11 3.66 -5.86 -9.55
C GLY A 11 3.46 -4.88 -10.71
N GLY A 12 3.16 -5.43 -11.89
CA GLY A 12 2.89 -4.66 -13.11
C GLY A 12 1.56 -3.91 -13.01
N ASP A 13 1.50 -2.77 -13.69
CA ASP A 13 0.25 -2.01 -13.79
C ASP A 13 -0.75 -2.71 -14.72
N CYS A 14 -2.01 -2.75 -14.34
CA CYS A 14 -3.09 -3.42 -15.07
C CYS A 14 -4.35 -2.54 -15.10
N PRO A 15 -5.07 -2.45 -16.24
CA PRO A 15 -6.36 -1.77 -16.28
C PRO A 15 -7.32 -2.31 -15.21
N GLY A 16 -7.90 -1.41 -14.41
CA GLY A 16 -8.92 -1.74 -13.42
C GLY A 16 -8.47 -1.72 -11.95
N LEU A 17 -7.17 -1.59 -11.65
CA LEU A 17 -6.71 -1.49 -10.25
C LEU A 17 -7.39 -0.36 -9.47
N ASN A 18 -7.57 0.80 -10.10
CA ASN A 18 -8.36 1.90 -9.51
C ASN A 18 -9.82 1.54 -9.24
N ALA A 19 -10.45 0.71 -10.08
CA ALA A 19 -11.81 0.25 -9.86
C ALA A 19 -11.89 -0.69 -8.65
N VAL A 20 -10.89 -1.56 -8.46
CA VAL A 20 -10.79 -2.44 -7.28
C VAL A 20 -10.58 -1.61 -6.01
N ILE A 21 -9.65 -0.65 -6.01
CA ILE A 21 -9.44 0.27 -4.87
C ILE A 21 -10.75 0.99 -4.51
N ARG A 22 -11.46 1.51 -5.51
CA ARG A 22 -12.76 2.15 -5.30
C ARG A 22 -13.79 1.20 -4.71
N ALA A 23 -13.86 -0.04 -5.18
CA ALA A 23 -14.80 -1.05 -4.67
C ALA A 23 -14.54 -1.38 -3.19
N ILE A 24 -13.27 -1.54 -2.81
CA ILE A 24 -12.86 -1.77 -1.41
C ILE A 24 -13.35 -0.62 -0.52
N VAL A 25 -13.06 0.63 -0.91
CA VAL A 25 -13.48 1.81 -0.15
C VAL A 25 -15.00 1.92 -0.06
N LYS A 26 -15.72 1.66 -1.16
CA LYS A 26 -17.19 1.69 -1.18
C LYS A 26 -17.82 0.60 -0.29
N ARG A 27 -17.20 -0.58 -0.19
CA ARG A 27 -17.63 -1.64 0.74
C ARG A 27 -17.35 -1.24 2.18
N ALA A 28 -16.12 -0.78 2.46
CA ALA A 28 -15.72 -0.37 3.80
C ALA A 28 -16.55 0.79 4.35
N ALA A 29 -16.98 1.73 3.50
CA ALA A 29 -17.85 2.84 3.88
C ALA A 29 -19.25 2.41 4.36
N GLN A 30 -19.66 1.16 4.10
CA GLN A 30 -20.90 0.59 4.61
C GLN A 30 -20.73 -0.10 5.97
N GLU A 31 -19.51 -0.11 6.51
CA GLU A 31 -19.17 -0.63 7.83
C GLU A 31 -18.83 0.53 8.78
N TYR A 32 -19.20 0.43 10.06
CA TYR A 32 -19.05 1.54 11.01
C TYR A 32 -17.60 1.77 11.50
N ASP A 33 -16.76 0.74 11.47
CA ASP A 33 -15.49 0.73 12.21
C ASP A 33 -14.23 0.67 11.34
N TRP A 34 -14.34 0.72 10.01
CA TRP A 34 -13.19 0.56 9.12
C TRP A 34 -12.68 1.88 8.53
N GLU A 35 -11.35 2.05 8.54
CA GLU A 35 -10.61 3.08 7.83
C GLU A 35 -9.67 2.41 6.82
N ILE A 36 -9.59 2.97 5.61
CA ILE A 36 -8.75 2.43 4.54
C ILE A 36 -7.54 3.34 4.32
N LEU A 37 -6.35 2.77 4.41
CA LEU A 37 -5.08 3.41 4.10
C LEU A 37 -4.49 2.76 2.86
N GLY A 38 -4.09 3.55 1.87
CA GLY A 38 -3.32 3.09 0.72
C GLY A 38 -1.82 3.21 0.98
N SER A 39 -1.04 2.17 0.72
CA SER A 39 0.43 2.24 0.74
C SER A 39 0.96 2.63 -0.64
N TYR A 40 1.80 3.67 -0.68
CA TYR A 40 2.37 4.10 -1.96
C TYR A 40 3.40 3.09 -2.51
N GLN A 41 3.24 2.66 -3.76
CA GLN A 41 4.10 1.68 -4.44
C GLN A 41 4.32 0.38 -3.64
N ALA A 42 3.30 -0.47 -3.57
CA ALA A 42 3.29 -1.68 -2.74
C ALA A 42 3.65 -1.37 -1.28
N PHE A 43 4.45 -2.20 -0.60
CA PHE A 43 4.87 -1.98 0.78
C PHE A 43 5.91 -0.86 0.97
N ASN A 44 6.35 -0.20 -0.11
CA ASN A 44 7.33 0.88 -0.01
C ASN A 44 6.82 2.04 0.83
N GLY A 45 5.55 2.40 0.70
CA GLY A 45 4.94 3.47 1.48
C GLY A 45 5.04 3.23 2.99
N VAL A 46 4.87 1.99 3.44
CA VAL A 46 5.07 1.63 4.85
C VAL A 46 6.55 1.73 5.25
N LEU A 47 7.47 1.24 4.42
CA LEU A 47 8.89 1.10 4.75
C LEU A 47 9.73 2.35 4.52
N ARG A 48 9.24 3.33 3.76
CA ARG A 48 9.92 4.61 3.53
C ARG A 48 9.97 5.45 4.80
N GLU A 49 10.92 6.38 4.81
CA GLU A 49 11.05 7.43 5.81
C GLU A 49 11.11 8.78 5.08
N PRO A 50 10.11 9.66 5.24
CA PRO A 50 8.89 9.46 6.03
C PRO A 50 7.95 8.40 5.44
N MET A 51 7.11 7.81 6.29
CA MET A 51 6.06 6.87 5.88
C MET A 51 5.05 7.54 4.95
N GLU A 52 4.66 6.85 3.88
CA GLU A 52 3.83 7.37 2.79
C GLU A 52 2.53 6.55 2.67
N LEU A 53 1.61 6.81 3.60
CA LEU A 53 0.25 6.25 3.61
C LEU A 53 -0.77 7.31 3.18
N ILE A 54 -1.73 6.89 2.36
CA ILE A 54 -2.74 7.76 1.76
C ILE A 54 -4.11 7.35 2.31
N PRO A 55 -4.81 8.19 3.10
CA PRO A 55 -6.19 7.92 3.48
C PRO A 55 -7.09 7.82 2.25
N LEU A 56 -7.87 6.74 2.17
CA LEU A 56 -8.77 6.46 1.06
C LEU A 56 -10.23 6.52 1.56
N ASP A 57 -10.87 7.65 1.33
CA ASP A 57 -12.30 7.85 1.59
C ASP A 57 -13.11 7.91 0.28
N GLU A 58 -14.45 7.95 0.39
CA GLU A 58 -15.34 7.99 -0.77
C GLU A 58 -15.07 9.19 -1.70
N LYS A 59 -14.60 10.31 -1.14
CA LYS A 59 -14.24 11.51 -1.90
C LYS A 59 -12.96 11.29 -2.69
N LYS A 60 -11.94 10.69 -2.07
CA LYS A 60 -10.63 10.39 -2.67
C LYS A 60 -10.75 9.40 -3.83
N VAL A 61 -11.65 8.42 -3.72
CA VAL A 61 -11.89 7.42 -4.79
C VAL A 61 -12.98 7.82 -5.78
N SER A 62 -13.55 9.02 -5.68
CA SER A 62 -14.54 9.48 -6.64
C SER A 62 -13.91 9.61 -8.04
N GLY A 63 -14.57 9.03 -9.05
CA GLY A 63 -14.13 9.11 -10.44
C GLY A 63 -12.83 8.36 -10.81
N ILE A 64 -12.17 7.63 -9.89
CA ILE A 64 -10.88 6.99 -10.22
C ILE A 64 -11.01 5.75 -11.11
N HIS A 65 -12.18 5.09 -11.12
CA HIS A 65 -12.46 3.85 -11.85
C HIS A 65 -12.22 3.92 -13.37
N VAL A 66 -12.25 5.11 -13.97
CA VAL A 66 -11.96 5.34 -15.40
C VAL A 66 -10.50 5.72 -15.67
N LYS A 67 -9.68 5.88 -14.62
CA LYS A 67 -8.27 6.26 -14.77
C LYS A 67 -7.41 5.01 -14.93
N GLY A 68 -6.49 5.08 -15.89
CA GLY A 68 -5.39 4.11 -15.98
C GLY A 68 -4.50 4.16 -14.72
N GLY A 69 -3.77 3.08 -14.49
CA GLY A 69 -2.89 2.99 -13.34
C GLY A 69 -3.57 2.71 -12.02
N THR A 70 -2.85 3.08 -10.97
CA THR A 70 -3.28 3.02 -9.58
C THR A 70 -2.98 4.36 -8.91
N ILE A 71 -3.96 4.95 -8.22
CA ILE A 71 -3.80 6.22 -7.49
C ILE A 71 -2.80 6.14 -6.34
N ILE A 72 -2.42 4.93 -5.92
CA ILE A 72 -1.40 4.68 -4.88
C ILE A 72 -0.10 4.15 -5.48
N GLY A 73 0.05 4.11 -6.81
CA GLY A 73 1.26 3.63 -7.47
C GLY A 73 1.51 2.13 -7.30
N THR A 74 2.35 1.55 -8.17
CA THR A 74 2.77 0.15 -8.07
C THR A 74 4.28 0.04 -8.29
N THR A 75 4.87 -1.07 -7.85
CA THR A 75 6.28 -1.42 -8.10
C THR A 75 6.40 -2.94 -8.22
N ASN A 76 7.26 -3.39 -9.14
CA ASN A 76 7.70 -4.78 -9.24
C ASN A 76 9.11 -5.00 -8.65
N LYS A 77 9.66 -3.97 -8.00
CA LYS A 77 10.99 -4.00 -7.38
C LYS A 77 10.89 -3.70 -5.89
N GLY A 78 11.76 -4.38 -5.13
CA GLY A 78 11.87 -4.23 -3.68
C GLY A 78 10.90 -5.14 -2.95
N GLY A 79 10.37 -4.63 -1.84
CA GLY A 79 9.57 -5.40 -0.90
C GLY A 79 10.31 -5.63 0.43
N PRO A 80 9.58 -6.11 1.45
CA PRO A 80 10.12 -6.24 2.81
C PRO A 80 11.32 -7.19 2.85
N PHE A 81 11.29 -8.32 2.15
CA PHE A 81 12.33 -9.35 2.23
C PHE A 81 13.63 -9.00 1.49
N ALA A 82 13.58 -8.05 0.54
CA ALA A 82 14.71 -7.70 -0.31
C ALA A 82 14.76 -6.19 -0.55
N TRP A 83 14.76 -5.41 0.54
CA TRP A 83 14.76 -3.96 0.47
C TRP A 83 16.10 -3.41 -0.02
N PRO A 84 16.13 -2.57 -1.08
CA PRO A 84 17.38 -2.07 -1.62
C PRO A 84 17.99 -0.98 -0.71
N VAL A 85 19.26 -1.16 -0.34
CA VAL A 85 20.06 -0.19 0.40
C VAL A 85 21.40 0.05 -0.28
N LYS A 86 21.91 1.28 -0.22
CA LYS A 86 23.29 1.57 -0.60
C LYS A 86 24.20 1.40 0.60
N ASP A 87 25.28 0.66 0.44
CA ASP A 87 26.33 0.64 1.45
C ASP A 87 27.16 1.93 1.45
N LYS A 88 28.06 2.05 2.43
CA LYS A 88 28.98 3.20 2.57
C LYS A 88 29.86 3.47 1.33
N ASN A 89 30.00 2.50 0.44
CA ASN A 89 30.77 2.61 -0.80
C ASN A 89 29.86 2.88 -2.02
N GLY A 90 28.55 3.09 -1.81
CA GLY A 90 27.57 3.35 -2.86
C GLY A 90 27.08 2.10 -3.61
N LYS A 91 27.51 0.89 -3.21
CA LYS A 91 27.08 -0.36 -3.84
C LYS A 91 25.69 -0.76 -3.33
N TRP A 92 24.82 -1.18 -4.25
CA TRP A 92 23.51 -1.71 -3.90
C TRP A 92 23.61 -3.09 -3.27
N LYS A 93 22.89 -3.28 -2.16
CA LYS A 93 22.63 -4.56 -1.50
C LYS A 93 21.15 -4.63 -1.13
N THR A 94 20.68 -5.81 -0.78
CA THR A 94 19.34 -6.01 -0.23
C THR A 94 19.43 -6.39 1.23
N VAL A 95 18.44 -5.97 2.01
CA VAL A 95 18.27 -6.35 3.42
C VAL A 95 16.82 -6.76 3.66
N ASP A 96 16.62 -7.70 4.57
CA ASP A 96 15.29 -8.06 5.04
C ASP A 96 14.81 -7.03 6.07
N ARG A 97 13.63 -6.46 5.83
CA ARG A 97 12.91 -5.48 6.65
C ARG A 97 11.49 -5.96 6.97
N SER A 98 11.20 -7.25 6.83
CA SER A 98 9.88 -7.83 7.14
C SER A 98 9.46 -7.58 8.59
N ASP A 99 10.36 -7.74 9.55
CA ASP A 99 10.10 -7.41 10.96
C ASP A 99 9.81 -5.91 11.18
N GLU A 100 10.47 -5.04 10.42
CA GLU A 100 10.17 -3.61 10.45
C GLU A 100 8.79 -3.31 9.86
N LEU A 101 8.45 -3.94 8.74
CA LEU A 101 7.13 -3.83 8.13
C LEU A 101 6.05 -4.21 9.15
N ILE A 102 6.15 -5.38 9.79
CA ILE A 102 5.17 -5.84 10.78
C ILE A 102 5.04 -4.83 11.93
N ARG A 103 6.16 -4.36 12.50
CA ARG A 103 6.13 -3.35 13.57
C ARG A 103 5.47 -2.04 13.13
N LYS A 104 5.71 -1.59 11.91
CA LYS A 104 5.09 -0.38 11.35
C LYS A 104 3.61 -0.55 11.09
N LEU A 105 3.17 -1.72 10.62
CA LEU A 105 1.75 -2.03 10.47
C LEU A 105 1.04 -2.02 11.83
N GLN A 106 1.64 -2.64 12.84
CA GLN A 106 1.15 -2.63 14.22
C GLN A 106 1.10 -1.21 14.80
N TYR A 107 2.15 -0.42 14.61
CA TYR A 107 2.21 0.98 15.04
C TYR A 107 1.08 1.83 14.42
N GLN A 108 0.73 1.56 13.16
CA GLN A 108 -0.39 2.22 12.47
C GLN A 108 -1.76 1.62 12.79
N ASN A 109 -1.85 0.64 13.70
CA ASN A 109 -3.07 -0.10 14.04
C ASN A 109 -3.74 -0.77 12.82
N ILE A 110 -2.94 -1.29 11.89
CA ILE A 110 -3.42 -2.01 10.71
C ILE A 110 -3.73 -3.45 11.11
N GLU A 111 -4.99 -3.84 10.98
CA GLU A 111 -5.49 -5.18 11.34
C GLU A 111 -5.52 -6.13 10.14
N ALA A 112 -5.58 -5.59 8.92
CA ALA A 112 -5.62 -6.38 7.70
C ALA A 112 -4.87 -5.70 6.55
N VAL A 113 -4.36 -6.50 5.61
CA VAL A 113 -3.72 -6.03 4.38
C VAL A 113 -4.45 -6.65 3.19
N ILE A 114 -4.85 -5.82 2.24
CA ILE A 114 -5.35 -6.22 0.92
C ILE A 114 -4.27 -5.86 -0.10
N ASN A 115 -3.54 -6.87 -0.55
CA ASN A 115 -2.58 -6.72 -1.65
C ASN A 115 -3.27 -7.02 -2.98
N ILE A 116 -3.16 -6.12 -3.94
CA ILE A 116 -3.73 -6.25 -5.29
C ILE A 116 -2.57 -6.26 -6.28
N GLY A 117 -2.41 -7.36 -7.02
CA GLY A 117 -1.29 -7.52 -7.93
C GLY A 117 -1.34 -8.89 -8.60
N GLY A 118 -0.35 -9.15 -9.46
CA GLY A 118 -0.12 -10.49 -10.01
C GLY A 118 0.49 -11.44 -8.99
N ASP A 119 0.54 -12.72 -9.37
CA ASP A 119 1.22 -13.79 -8.63
C ASP A 119 2.74 -13.62 -8.57
#